data_AF-A0A959LSR5-F1
#
_entry.id   AF-A0A959LSR5-F1
#
_cell.length_a   1.000
_cell.length_b   1.000
_cell.length_c   1.000
_cell.angle_alpha   90.00
_cell.angle_beta   90.00
_cell.angle_gamma   90.00
#
_symmetry.space_group_name_H-M   'P 1'
#
loop_
_entity.id
_entity.type
_entity.pdbx_description
1 polymer ?
#
loop_
_entity_poly.entity_id
_entity_poly.type
_entity_poly.pdbx_seq_one_letter_code
_entity_poly.pdbx_strand_id
1 'polypeptide(L)'
;MEQLFEEANYTVRYERGNFNSGYCILEDKRVAVINKFLDMEGRINALIEILPSLDIKEEELSTEMQKWYKTVQDTVKTQKDNSESQQSEIEHQ
;
A
#
# COMPACT_ATOMS: atom_id res chain seq x y z
N MET A 1 6.32 1.14 -9.97
CA MET A 1 5.42 1.20 -8.81
C MET A 1 4.56 2.45 -8.85
N GLU A 2 5.14 3.65 -8.89
CA GLU A 2 4.35 4.91 -9.01
C GLU A 2 3.40 4.91 -10.23
N GLN A 3 3.82 4.36 -11.36
CA GLN A 3 2.95 4.18 -12.55
C GLN A 3 1.67 3.37 -12.25
N LEU A 4 1.74 2.33 -11.41
CA LEU A 4 0.53 1.57 -11.04
C LEU A 4 -0.47 2.46 -10.31
N PHE A 5 0.03 3.29 -9.38
CA PHE A 5 -0.82 4.21 -8.62
C PHE A 5 -1.43 5.27 -9.55
N GLU A 6 -0.65 5.78 -10.50
CA GLU A 6 -1.13 6.73 -11.50
C GLU A 6 -2.25 6.10 -12.38
N GLU A 7 -2.02 4.90 -12.93
CA GLU A 7 -3.02 4.18 -13.73
C GLU A 7 -4.27 3.79 -12.90
N ALA A 8 -4.11 3.56 -11.60
CA ALA A 8 -5.21 3.31 -10.67
C ALA A 8 -5.96 4.58 -10.21
N ASN A 9 -5.64 5.75 -10.78
CA ASN A 9 -6.18 7.05 -10.38
C ASN A 9 -5.88 7.44 -8.91
N TYR A 10 -4.75 6.99 -8.37
CA TYR A 10 -4.24 7.39 -7.05
C TYR A 10 -3.04 8.34 -7.16
N THR A 11 -3.09 9.42 -6.38
CA THR A 11 -1.96 10.34 -6.25
C THR A 11 -1.09 9.94 -5.07
N VAL A 12 0.19 9.65 -5.32
CA VAL A 12 1.19 9.45 -4.26
C VAL A 12 1.85 10.78 -3.90
N ARG A 13 1.85 11.15 -2.61
CA ARG A 13 2.50 12.37 -2.09
C ARG A 13 3.50 12.03 -1.02
N TYR A 14 4.67 12.66 -1.09
CA TYR A 14 5.72 12.51 -0.08
C TYR A 14 5.72 13.72 0.86
N GLU A 15 5.27 13.53 2.09
CA GLU A 15 5.05 14.63 3.03
C GLU A 15 5.81 14.42 4.35
N ARG A 16 5.96 15.51 5.10
CA ARG A 16 6.44 15.47 6.49
C ARG A 16 5.28 15.06 7.40
N GLY A 17 5.21 13.78 7.76
CA GLY A 17 4.21 13.24 8.69
C GLY A 17 4.83 12.27 9.69
N ASN A 18 4.19 12.11 10.84
CA ASN A 18 4.54 11.07 11.82
C ASN A 18 3.39 10.06 11.88
N PHE A 19 3.38 9.14 10.93
CA PHE A 19 2.40 8.06 10.85
C PHE A 19 2.98 6.80 11.50
N ASN A 20 2.20 6.09 12.33
CA ASN A 20 2.67 4.86 12.99
C ASN A 20 3.16 3.80 11.99
N SER A 21 2.53 3.74 10.81
CA SER A 21 2.87 2.82 9.71
C SER A 21 3.74 3.46 8.62
N GLY A 22 4.19 4.71 8.80
CA GLY A 22 4.96 5.44 7.77
C GLY A 22 4.15 5.98 6.58
N TYR A 23 2.84 5.72 6.51
CA TYR A 23 1.94 6.23 5.46
C TYR A 23 0.52 6.55 5.99
N CYS A 24 -0.28 7.22 5.16
CA CYS A 24 -1.71 7.46 5.36
C CYS A 24 -2.45 7.44 4.01
N ILE A 25 -3.66 6.89 3.97
CA ILE A 25 -4.51 6.85 2.76
C ILE A 25 -5.73 7.73 2.98
N LEU A 26 -6.03 8.58 1.99
CA LEU A 26 -7.24 9.38 1.92
C LEU A 26 -8.11 8.80 0.79
N GLU A 27 -8.95 7.81 1.13
CA GLU A 27 -9.77 7.05 0.17
C GLU A 27 -10.68 7.98 -0.65
N ASP A 28 -11.40 8.91 -0.01
CA ASP A 28 -12.29 9.87 -0.67
C ASP A 28 -11.59 10.74 -1.73
N LYS A 29 -10.29 10.96 -1.55
CA LYS A 29 -9.48 11.81 -2.43
C LYS A 29 -8.59 11.00 -3.38
N ARG A 30 -8.57 9.66 -3.24
CA ARG A 30 -7.61 8.77 -3.89
C ARG A 30 -6.17 9.26 -3.73
N VAL A 31 -5.79 9.64 -2.50
CA VAL A 31 -4.42 10.11 -2.21
C VAL A 31 -3.74 9.17 -1.22
N ALA A 32 -2.55 8.68 -1.57
CA ALA A 32 -1.64 8.00 -0.67
C ALA A 32 -0.53 8.96 -0.23
N VAL A 33 -0.39 9.18 1.08
CA VAL A 33 0.64 10.04 1.66
C VAL A 33 1.71 9.14 2.28
N ILE A 34 2.94 9.23 1.77
CA ILE A 34 4.10 8.49 2.27
C ILE A 34 5.00 9.45 3.05
N ASN A 35 5.50 9.02 4.20
CA ASN A 35 6.46 9.83 4.95
C ASN A 35 7.76 10.00 4.15
N LYS A 36 8.12 11.25 3.85
CA LYS A 36 9.31 11.58 3.06
C LYS A 36 10.64 11.15 3.68
N PHE A 37 10.66 10.89 4.99
CA PHE A 37 11.86 10.46 5.71
C PHE A 37 12.12 8.95 5.62
N LEU A 38 11.19 8.17 5.06
CA LEU A 38 11.47 6.78 4.73
C LEU A 38 12.56 6.72 3.65
N ASP A 39 13.48 5.77 3.82
CA ASP A 39 14.45 5.39 2.81
C ASP A 39 13.77 4.64 1.65
N MET A 40 14.55 4.25 0.65
CA MET A 40 14.02 3.59 -0.54
C MET A 40 13.26 2.31 -0.20
N GLU A 41 13.81 1.49 0.69
CA GLU A 41 13.20 0.22 1.12
C GLU A 41 11.91 0.47 1.89
N GLY A 42 11.92 1.39 2.87
CA GLY A 42 10.73 1.77 3.62
C GLY A 42 9.61 2.33 2.75
N ARG A 43 9.95 3.12 1.71
CA ARG A 43 8.95 3.63 0.75
C ARG A 43 8.34 2.50 -0.07
N ILE A 44 9.15 1.56 -0.55
CA ILE A 44 8.66 0.40 -1.31
C ILE A 44 7.74 -0.44 -0.44
N ASN A 45 8.15 -0.74 0.79
CA ASN A 45 7.34 -1.51 1.74
C ASN A 45 6.00 -0.82 2.04
N ALA A 46 6.02 0.48 2.31
CA ALA A 46 4.79 1.26 2.53
C ALA A 46 3.85 1.20 1.32
N LEU A 47 4.38 1.35 0.09
CA LEU A 47 3.59 1.27 -1.13
C LEU A 47 3.01 -0.14 -1.35
N ILE A 48 3.76 -1.21 -1.07
CA ILE A 48 3.28 -2.60 -1.17
C ILE A 48 2.18 -2.87 -0.13
N GLU A 49 2.36 -2.36 1.08
CA GLU A 49 1.43 -2.59 2.19
C GLU A 49 0.07 -1.93 1.95
N ILE A 50 0.04 -0.75 1.33
CA ILE A 50 -1.21 -0.06 1.00
C ILE A 50 -1.92 -0.66 -0.21
N LEU A 51 -1.22 -1.26 -1.16
CA LEU A 51 -1.81 -1.72 -2.42
C LEU A 51 -3.09 -2.59 -2.27
N PRO A 52 -3.17 -3.55 -1.33
CA PRO A 52 -4.38 -4.36 -1.11
C PRO A 52 -5.56 -3.57 -0.51
N SER A 53 -5.31 -2.42 0.12
CA SER A 53 -6.36 -1.56 0.70
C SER A 53 -6.94 -0.55 -0.30
N LEU A 54 -6.32 -0.39 -1.47
CA LEU A 54 -6.78 0.54 -2.48
C LEU A 54 -7.85 -0.10 -3.36
N ASP A 55 -8.92 0.66 -3.64
CA ASP A 55 -9.93 0.31 -4.66
C ASP A 55 -9.36 0.53 -6.07
N ILE A 56 -8.59 -0.45 -6.54
CA ILE A 56 -7.98 -0.48 -7.88
C ILE A 56 -8.88 -1.27 -8.82
N LYS A 57 -9.33 -0.62 -9.89
CA LYS A 57 -10.06 -1.26 -10.98
C LYS A 57 -9.07 -1.80 -12.00
N GLU A 58 -8.97 -3.12 -12.10
CA GLU A 58 -8.04 -3.77 -13.03
C GLU A 58 -8.31 -3.36 -14.49
N GLU A 59 -9.55 -3.00 -14.84
CA GLU A 59 -9.91 -2.50 -16.17
C GLU A 59 -9.31 -1.12 -16.51
N GLU A 60 -8.91 -0.33 -15.52
CA GLU A 60 -8.26 0.98 -15.72
C GLU A 60 -6.74 0.84 -15.94
N LEU A 61 -6.18 -0.35 -15.64
CA LEU A 61 -4.75 -0.63 -15.78
C LEU A 61 -4.39 -1.12 -17.19
N SER A 62 -3.17 -0.79 -17.62
CA SER A 62 -2.55 -1.40 -18.80
C SER A 62 -2.32 -2.91 -18.61
N THR A 63 -2.25 -3.66 -19.70
CA THR A 63 -1.96 -5.12 -19.69
C THR A 63 -0.67 -5.46 -18.94
N GLU A 64 0.32 -4.57 -18.96
CA GLU A 64 1.56 -4.73 -18.22
C GLU A 64 1.33 -4.56 -16.71
N MET A 65 0.64 -3.50 -16.30
CA MET A 65 0.34 -3.23 -14.89
C MET A 65 -0.62 -4.24 -14.29
N GLN A 66 -1.58 -4.78 -15.05
CA GLN A 66 -2.43 -5.89 -14.59
C GLN A 66 -1.61 -7.12 -14.18
N LYS A 67 -0.65 -7.54 -15.02
CA LYS A 67 0.24 -8.68 -14.72
C LYS A 67 1.10 -8.40 -13.50
N TRP A 68 1.64 -7.18 -13.40
CA TRP A 68 2.46 -6.78 -12.28
C TRP A 68 1.66 -6.74 -10.98
N TYR A 69 0.48 -6.11 -10.98
CA TYR A 69 -0.43 -6.02 -9.84
C TYR A 69 -0.80 -7.40 -9.30
N LYS A 70 -1.15 -8.34 -10.17
CA LYS A 70 -1.42 -9.73 -9.78
C LYS A 70 -0.22 -10.40 -9.10
N THR A 71 0.98 -10.21 -9.65
CA THR A 71 2.22 -10.75 -9.07
C THR A 71 2.48 -10.21 -7.67
N VAL A 72 2.25 -8.90 -7.47
CA VAL A 72 2.37 -8.26 -6.15
C VAL A 72 1.33 -8.81 -5.19
N GLN A 73 0.05 -8.92 -5.60
CA GLN A 73 -1.01 -9.48 -4.76
C GLN A 73 -0.68 -10.91 -4.29
N ASP A 74 -0.15 -11.76 -5.16
CA ASP A 74 0.23 -13.14 -4.82
C ASP A 74 1.41 -13.18 -3.83
N THR A 75 2.37 -12.26 -3.99
CA THR A 75 3.51 -12.11 -3.08
C THR A 75 3.06 -11.66 -1.68
N VAL A 76 2.13 -10.70 -1.60
CA VAL A 76 1.62 -10.17 -0.33
C VAL A 76 0.76 -11.19 0.41
N LYS A 77 -0.09 -11.96 -0.30
CA LYS A 77 -0.90 -13.04 0.30
C LYS A 77 -0.04 -14.10 0.98
N THR A 78 1.07 -14.47 0.35
CA THR A 78 2.02 -15.47 0.88
C THR A 78 2.69 -15.02 2.18
N GLN A 79 2.84 -13.70 2.40
CA GLN A 79 3.44 -13.16 3.62
C GLN A 79 2.44 -13.03 4.78
N LYS A 80 1.16 -12.70 4.50
CA LYS A 80 0.14 -12.56 5.55
C LYS A 80 -0.22 -13.89 6.23
N ASP A 81 -0.26 -14.99 5.48
CA ASP A 81 -0.47 -16.34 6.02
C ASP A 81 0.60 -16.76 7.06
N ASN A 82 1.77 -16.10 7.04
CA ASN A 82 2.88 -16.40 7.94
C ASN A 82 2.97 -15.44 9.14
N SER A 83 2.03 -14.51 9.33
CA SER A 83 2.09 -13.46 10.36
C SER A 83 0.82 -13.27 11.21
N GLU A 84 -0.23 -14.08 11.00
CA GLU A 84 -1.48 -14.05 11.82
C GLU A 84 -1.34 -14.72 13.20
N SER A 85 -0.22 -14.49 13.89
CA SER A 85 -0.02 -14.91 15.28
C SER A 85 0.69 -13.80 16.04
N GLN A 86 -0.02 -12.71 16.34
CA GLN A 86 0.17 -11.81 17.50
C GLN A 86 -0.53 -10.45 17.26
N GLN A 87 -1.85 -10.37 17.46
CA GLN A 87 -2.48 -9.14 17.95
C GLN A 87 -3.91 -9.41 18.45
N SER A 88 -4.05 -10.02 19.63
CA SER A 88 -5.32 -9.96 20.38
C SER A 88 -5.08 -10.14 21.89
N GLU A 89 -4.30 -9.23 22.47
CA GLU A 89 -4.21 -8.97 23.91
C GLU A 89 -3.70 -7.53 23.96
N ILE A 90 -4.54 -6.51 24.12
CA ILE A 90 -4.87 -5.89 25.40
C ILE A 90 -6.12 -5.03 25.19
N GLU A 91 -7.27 -5.50 25.65
CA GLU A 91 -8.38 -4.65 26.10
C GLU A 91 -9.02 -5.34 27.30
N HIS A 92 -9.31 -4.55 28.33
CA HIS A 92 -9.93 -4.88 29.62
C HIS A 92 -8.97 -5.14 30.80
N GLN A 93 -8.49 -4.03 31.38
CA GLN A 93 -8.72 -3.82 32.81
C GLN A 93 -8.97 -2.34 33.11
#